data_AF-A0A850QKD4-F1
#
_entry.id   AF-A0A850QKD4-F1
#
_cell.length_a   1.000
_cell.length_b   1.000
_cell.length_c   1.000
_cell.angle_alpha   90.00
_cell.angle_beta   90.00
_cell.angle_gamma   90.00
#
_symmetry.space_group_name_H-M   'P 1'
#
loop_
_entity.id
_entity.type
_entity.pdbx_description
1 polymer ?
#
loop_
_entity_poly.entity_id
_entity_poly.type
_entity_poly.pdbx_seq_one_letter_code
_entity_poly.pdbx_strand_id
1 'polypeptide(L)'
;MYLSGPPREVIQRGNEVSYFEPGIDPFTIESNKMVAPLPPVMGTDLKSLAQSYDFISMGKAREAGVACDVVRIAPKDGLRYSYLLWIDQKNHLVMRADLLDRDGEPLEQYRVVAFVINSRVQQILKQLQTVELPAVVHLPPQQKQNLDWKVDWLPQGFEAMSGSRHRLMLTERPVESKMFSDGLFSFSVYVSSIDNYTVREQLVRQGRRTLTSVAMGNKEVTVVGDIPPSTARRVADSVVFNATSAQDTTK
;
A
#
# COMPACT_ATOMS: atom_id res chain seq x y z
N MET A 1 -9.84 -4.21 -15.84
CA MET A 1 -9.55 -3.97 -17.27
C MET A 1 -9.07 -2.53 -17.45
N TYR A 2 -7.98 -2.33 -18.16
CA TYR A 2 -7.51 -1.00 -18.57
C TYR A 2 -8.06 -0.69 -19.95
N LEU A 3 -8.67 0.49 -20.13
CA LEU A 3 -9.39 0.87 -21.35
C LEU A 3 -8.50 1.55 -22.40
N SER A 4 -7.21 1.68 -22.14
CA SER A 4 -6.24 2.30 -23.04
C SER A 4 -4.88 1.65 -22.85
N GLY A 5 -4.11 1.55 -23.94
CA GLY A 5 -2.83 0.86 -23.96
C GLY A 5 -2.97 -0.67 -24.05
N PRO A 6 -1.93 -1.43 -23.67
CA PRO A 6 -1.98 -2.89 -23.68
C PRO A 6 -3.12 -3.44 -22.81
N PRO A 7 -3.85 -4.47 -23.26
CA PRO A 7 -4.97 -5.02 -22.52
C PRO A 7 -4.50 -5.66 -21.23
N ARG A 8 -4.78 -5.01 -20.10
CA ARG A 8 -4.48 -5.53 -18.76
C ARG A 8 -5.78 -5.86 -18.03
N GLU A 9 -5.82 -7.02 -17.39
CA GLU A 9 -6.97 -7.49 -16.64
C GLU A 9 -6.57 -8.08 -15.29
N VAL A 10 -7.43 -7.87 -14.30
CA VAL A 10 -7.31 -8.45 -12.96
C VAL A 10 -8.67 -9.02 -12.62
N ILE A 11 -8.70 -10.30 -12.26
CA ILE A 11 -9.92 -11.02 -11.89
C ILE A 11 -9.77 -11.45 -10.44
N GLN A 12 -10.76 -11.12 -9.60
CA GLN A 12 -10.84 -11.62 -8.23
C GLN A 12 -11.98 -12.63 -8.11
N ARG A 13 -11.69 -13.85 -7.65
CA ARG A 13 -12.67 -14.91 -7.37
C ARG A 13 -12.44 -15.44 -5.95
N GLY A 14 -13.28 -14.99 -5.01
CA GLY A 14 -13.08 -15.31 -3.60
C GLY A 14 -11.78 -14.69 -3.08
N ASN A 15 -10.87 -15.54 -2.59
CA ASN A 15 -9.53 -15.19 -2.11
C ASN A 15 -8.45 -15.33 -3.19
N GLU A 16 -8.80 -15.61 -4.44
CA GLU A 16 -7.85 -15.71 -5.56
C GLU A 16 -7.87 -14.42 -6.39
N VAL A 17 -6.69 -13.89 -6.71
CA VAL A 17 -6.52 -12.78 -7.64
C VAL A 17 -5.62 -13.21 -8.79
N SER A 18 -6.16 -13.20 -10.01
CA SER A 18 -5.45 -13.53 -11.24
C SER A 18 -5.09 -12.28 -12.02
N TYR A 19 -3.86 -12.22 -12.50
CA TYR A 19 -3.31 -11.10 -13.27
C TYR A 19 -3.04 -11.53 -14.71
N PHE A 20 -3.50 -10.71 -15.65
CA PHE A 20 -3.32 -10.91 -17.09
C PHE A 20 -2.69 -9.64 -17.68
N GLU A 21 -1.45 -9.75 -18.17
CA GLU A 21 -0.70 -8.64 -18.76
C GLU A 21 0.08 -9.13 -19.99
N PRO A 22 0.11 -8.36 -21.11
CA PRO A 22 0.88 -8.73 -22.28
C PRO A 22 2.39 -8.77 -21.97
N GLY A 23 3.03 -9.89 -22.31
CA GLY A 23 4.48 -10.10 -22.11
C GLY A 23 4.85 -10.70 -20.75
N ILE A 24 3.87 -11.03 -19.90
CA ILE A 24 4.07 -11.74 -18.63
C ILE A 24 3.14 -12.95 -18.62
N ASP A 25 3.66 -14.11 -18.19
CA ASP A 25 2.83 -15.30 -18.02
C ASP A 25 1.74 -15.04 -16.96
N PRO A 26 0.46 -15.29 -17.26
CA PRO A 26 -0.63 -15.08 -16.30
C PRO A 26 -0.41 -15.93 -15.04
N PHE A 27 -0.69 -15.33 -13.88
CA PHE A 27 -0.53 -16.00 -12.60
C PHE A 27 -1.65 -15.63 -11.63
N THR A 28 -1.90 -16.51 -10.66
CA THR A 28 -2.88 -16.31 -9.60
C THR A 28 -2.18 -16.34 -8.25
N ILE A 29 -2.59 -15.44 -7.34
CA ILE A 29 -2.15 -15.43 -5.95
C ILE A 29 -3.34 -15.58 -5.01
N GLU A 30 -3.10 -16.19 -3.85
CA GLU A 30 -4.06 -16.19 -2.75
C GLU A 30 -3.96 -14.86 -1.99
N SER A 31 -4.93 -13.97 -2.21
CA SER A 31 -5.03 -12.66 -1.58
C SER A 31 -6.47 -12.17 -1.61
N ASN A 32 -6.94 -11.62 -0.48
CA ASN A 32 -8.22 -10.89 -0.46
C ASN A 32 -8.10 -9.44 -0.95
N LYS A 33 -6.88 -9.00 -1.28
CA LYS A 33 -6.58 -7.65 -1.76
C LYS A 33 -6.23 -7.72 -3.24
N MET A 34 -7.10 -7.13 -4.06
CA MET A 34 -6.87 -6.92 -5.48
C MET A 34 -6.03 -5.65 -5.67
N VAL A 35 -4.85 -5.77 -6.28
CA VAL A 35 -4.07 -4.60 -6.70
C VAL A 35 -4.62 -4.12 -8.05
N ALA A 36 -5.66 -3.30 -7.98
CA ALA A 36 -6.34 -2.69 -9.11
C ALA A 36 -6.28 -1.16 -8.98
N PRO A 37 -6.65 -0.39 -10.03
CA PRO A 37 -6.82 1.06 -9.95
C PRO A 37 -8.09 1.43 -9.15
N LEU A 38 -8.24 0.84 -7.97
CA LEU A 38 -9.29 1.14 -6.99
C LEU A 38 -8.64 1.72 -5.74
N PRO A 39 -9.21 2.78 -5.16
CA PRO A 39 -8.76 3.32 -3.88
C PRO A 39 -8.73 2.26 -2.77
N PRO A 40 -7.60 2.06 -2.06
CA PRO A 40 -7.48 1.08 -0.97
C PRO A 40 -8.55 1.21 0.12
N VAL A 41 -9.04 2.44 0.34
CA VAL A 41 -10.10 2.75 1.30
C VAL A 41 -11.40 1.98 1.05
N MET A 42 -11.69 1.57 -0.19
CA MET A 42 -12.88 0.78 -0.53
C MET A 42 -12.85 -0.64 0.04
N GLY A 43 -11.66 -1.19 0.33
CA GLY A 43 -11.47 -2.53 0.89
C GLY A 43 -11.02 -2.52 2.36
N THR A 44 -11.07 -1.38 3.03
CA THR A 44 -10.58 -1.22 4.40
C THR A 44 -11.66 -1.53 5.44
N ASP A 45 -11.30 -2.21 6.53
CA ASP A 45 -12.20 -2.37 7.68
C ASP A 45 -12.32 -1.05 8.45
N LEU A 46 -13.43 -0.36 8.23
CA LEU A 46 -13.70 0.94 8.84
C LEU A 46 -13.81 0.89 10.37
N LYS A 47 -14.17 -0.26 10.97
CA LYS A 47 -14.29 -0.39 12.43
C LYS A 47 -12.91 -0.34 13.09
N SER A 48 -11.97 -1.10 12.54
CA SER A 48 -10.56 -1.05 13.00
C SER A 48 -9.95 0.31 12.72
N LEU A 49 -10.23 0.89 11.55
CA LEU A 49 -9.71 2.20 11.15
C LEU A 49 -10.19 3.36 12.06
N ALA A 50 -11.40 3.29 12.60
CA ALA A 50 -11.96 4.30 13.51
C ALA A 50 -11.15 4.52 14.80
N GLN A 51 -10.27 3.59 15.15
CA GLN A 51 -9.38 3.76 16.30
C GLN A 51 -8.34 4.86 16.05
N SER A 52 -7.82 4.96 14.84
CA SER A 52 -6.73 5.88 14.44
C SER A 52 -7.14 7.00 13.49
N TYR A 53 -8.36 6.97 12.94
CA TYR A 53 -8.90 7.98 12.02
C TYR A 53 -10.24 8.55 12.46
N ASP A 54 -10.47 9.82 12.09
CA ASP A 54 -11.76 10.49 12.20
C ASP A 54 -12.51 10.46 10.86
N PHE A 55 -13.83 10.24 10.94
CA PHE A 55 -14.75 10.30 9.81
C PHE A 55 -15.60 11.57 9.91
N ILE A 56 -15.29 12.56 9.09
CA ILE A 56 -15.84 13.91 9.20
C ILE A 56 -16.82 14.13 8.04
N SER A 57 -18.08 14.43 8.35
CA SER A 57 -19.06 14.81 7.33
C SER A 57 -18.74 16.19 6.77
N MET A 58 -18.63 16.29 5.45
CA MET A 58 -18.31 17.52 4.71
C MET A 58 -19.53 18.04 3.94
N GLY A 59 -20.71 17.48 4.20
CA GLY A 59 -21.97 17.87 3.55
C GLY A 59 -22.28 17.00 2.32
N LYS A 60 -22.88 17.62 1.31
CA LYS A 60 -23.43 16.94 0.13
C LYS A 60 -22.89 17.57 -1.15
N ALA A 61 -22.72 16.76 -2.18
CA ALA A 61 -22.26 17.19 -3.49
C ALA A 61 -22.89 16.32 -4.61
N ARG A 62 -22.44 16.52 -5.85
CA ARG A 62 -22.87 15.73 -7.01
C ARG A 62 -21.64 15.26 -7.78
N GLU A 63 -21.56 13.96 -8.06
CA GLU A 63 -20.54 13.32 -8.90
C GLU A 63 -21.21 12.30 -9.81
N ALA A 64 -20.69 12.09 -11.02
CA ALA A 64 -21.25 11.18 -12.02
C ALA A 64 -22.78 11.32 -12.27
N GLY A 65 -23.32 12.52 -12.07
CA GLY A 65 -24.75 12.81 -12.22
C GLY A 65 -25.64 12.41 -11.02
N VAL A 66 -25.08 11.89 -9.92
CA VAL A 66 -25.84 11.45 -8.72
C VAL A 66 -25.51 12.28 -7.48
N ALA A 67 -26.47 12.35 -6.55
CA ALA A 67 -26.27 13.03 -5.27
C ALA A 67 -25.39 12.18 -4.35
N CYS A 68 -24.37 12.80 -3.76
CA CYS A 68 -23.39 12.14 -2.93
C CYS A 68 -23.30 12.79 -1.55
N ASP A 69 -23.09 11.98 -0.52
CA ASP A 69 -22.55 12.45 0.76
C ASP A 69 -21.04 12.55 0.67
N VAL A 70 -20.48 13.62 1.24
CA VAL A 70 -19.03 13.87 1.23
C VAL A 70 -18.48 13.59 2.62
N VAL A 71 -17.48 12.72 2.70
CA VAL A 71 -16.86 12.30 3.96
C VAL A 71 -15.35 12.42 3.86
N ARG A 72 -14.73 13.11 4.81
CA ARG A 72 -13.28 13.13 4.99
C ARG A 72 -12.86 12.05 5.98
N ILE A 73 -11.84 11.29 5.63
CA ILE A 73 -11.17 10.32 6.51
C ILE A 73 -9.79 10.87 6.82
N ALA A 74 -9.58 11.34 8.05
CA ALA A 74 -8.36 12.03 8.46
C ALA A 74 -7.67 11.30 9.63
N PRO A 75 -6.35 11.11 9.60
CA PRO A 75 -5.63 10.49 10.71
C PRO A 75 -5.65 11.41 11.93
N LYS A 76 -5.96 10.86 13.11
CA LYS A 76 -6.05 11.63 14.37
C LYS A 76 -4.74 12.28 14.79
N ASP A 77 -3.61 11.69 14.38
CA ASP A 77 -2.26 12.17 14.71
C ASP A 77 -1.64 13.10 13.65
N GLY A 78 -2.31 13.28 12.50
CA GLY A 78 -1.80 14.08 11.39
C GLY A 78 -0.52 13.53 10.74
N LEU A 79 -0.20 12.25 10.92
CA LEU A 79 1.04 11.62 10.42
C LEU A 79 0.87 10.82 9.13
N ARG A 80 -0.33 10.84 8.55
CA ARG A 80 -0.65 10.20 7.26
C ARG A 80 -1.32 11.16 6.30
N TYR A 81 -1.55 10.68 5.09
CA TYR A 81 -2.44 11.31 4.13
C TYR A 81 -3.90 11.17 4.58
N SER A 82 -4.79 11.95 3.96
CA SER A 82 -6.24 11.88 4.23
C SER A 82 -7.02 11.58 2.95
N TYR A 83 -8.20 10.98 3.08
CA TYR A 83 -9.11 10.80 1.95
C TYR A 83 -10.27 11.78 2.04
N LEU A 84 -10.74 12.23 0.88
CA LEU A 84 -12.05 12.87 0.72
C LEU A 84 -12.88 12.01 -0.24
N LEU A 85 -14.02 11.51 0.22
CA LEU A 85 -14.86 10.56 -0.49
C LEU A 85 -16.20 11.18 -0.84
N TRP A 86 -16.69 10.89 -2.04
CA TRP A 86 -18.06 11.15 -2.48
C TRP A 86 -18.77 9.82 -2.62
N ILE A 87 -19.80 9.61 -1.81
CA ILE A 87 -20.52 8.34 -1.69
C ILE A 87 -21.95 8.56 -2.19
N ASP A 88 -22.40 7.80 -3.20
CA ASP A 88 -23.76 7.89 -3.72
C ASP A 88 -24.77 7.60 -2.60
N GLN A 89 -25.71 8.52 -2.38
CA GLN A 89 -26.75 8.40 -1.35
C GLN A 89 -27.69 7.20 -1.57
N LYS A 90 -27.83 6.72 -2.81
CA LYS A 90 -28.78 5.67 -3.16
C LYS A 90 -28.20 4.26 -3.01
N ASN A 91 -26.96 4.05 -3.44
CA ASN A 91 -26.35 2.72 -3.52
C ASN A 91 -25.02 2.59 -2.76
N HIS A 92 -24.56 3.68 -2.14
CA HIS A 92 -23.36 3.72 -1.30
C HIS A 92 -22.05 3.38 -2.02
N LEU A 93 -22.06 3.41 -3.36
CA LEU A 93 -20.83 3.30 -4.13
C LEU A 93 -20.02 4.59 -4.00
N VAL A 94 -18.70 4.45 -3.93
CA VAL A 94 -17.77 5.59 -3.94
C VAL A 94 -17.65 6.10 -5.38
N MET A 95 -18.20 7.30 -5.63
CA MET A 95 -18.19 7.96 -6.93
C MET A 95 -16.90 8.73 -7.21
N ARG A 96 -16.27 9.24 -6.15
CA ARG A 96 -14.96 9.90 -6.22
C ARG A 96 -14.20 9.66 -4.92
N ALA A 97 -12.88 9.51 -5.04
CA ALA A 97 -11.97 9.49 -3.92
C ALA A 97 -10.74 10.33 -4.26
N ASP A 98 -10.52 11.38 -3.49
CA ASP A 98 -9.30 12.17 -3.55
C ASP A 98 -8.41 11.75 -2.37
N LEU A 99 -7.18 11.36 -2.68
CA LEU A 99 -6.12 11.21 -1.69
C LEU A 99 -5.41 12.54 -1.56
N LEU A 100 -5.41 13.12 -0.37
CA LEU A 100 -4.89 14.44 -0.09
C LEU A 100 -3.66 14.33 0.80
N ASP A 101 -2.67 15.18 0.56
CA ASP A 101 -1.56 15.34 1.48
C ASP A 101 -1.91 16.14 2.73
N ARG A 102 -0.90 16.44 3.54
CA ARG A 102 -1.08 17.13 4.83
C ARG A 102 -1.52 18.58 4.66
N ASP A 103 -1.18 19.20 3.53
CA ASP A 103 -1.54 20.58 3.20
C ASP A 103 -2.91 20.64 2.50
N GLY A 104 -3.48 19.47 2.15
CA GLY A 104 -4.76 19.33 1.48
C GLY A 104 -4.66 19.23 -0.04
N GLU A 105 -3.44 19.13 -0.58
CA GLU A 105 -3.22 19.03 -2.02
C GLU A 105 -3.50 17.60 -2.52
N PRO A 106 -4.19 17.43 -3.66
CA PRO A 106 -4.53 16.12 -4.19
C PRO A 106 -3.29 15.41 -4.76
N LEU A 107 -3.06 14.17 -4.30
CA LEU A 107 -1.99 13.27 -4.76
C LEU A 107 -2.47 12.24 -5.76
N GLU A 108 -3.69 11.77 -5.58
CA GLU A 108 -4.31 10.76 -6.42
C GLU A 108 -5.81 11.02 -6.44
N GLN A 109 -6.42 10.85 -7.61
CA GLN A 109 -7.85 11.04 -7.79
C GLN A 109 -8.44 9.85 -8.54
N TYR A 110 -9.42 9.22 -7.90
CA TYR A 110 -10.30 8.26 -8.52
C TYR A 110 -11.65 8.92 -8.78
N ARG A 111 -12.17 8.80 -10.01
CA ARG A 111 -13.49 9.33 -10.38
C ARG A 111 -14.24 8.37 -11.28
N VAL A 112 -15.47 8.07 -10.87
CA VAL A 112 -16.45 7.41 -11.73
C VAL A 112 -16.91 8.42 -12.79
N VAL A 113 -16.74 8.06 -14.05
CA VAL A 113 -17.22 8.86 -15.19
C VAL A 113 -18.64 8.44 -15.57
N ALA A 114 -18.88 7.13 -15.60
CA ALA A 114 -20.18 6.53 -15.85
C ALA A 114 -20.26 5.21 -15.08
N PHE A 115 -21.47 4.87 -14.63
CA PHE A 115 -21.73 3.60 -13.98
C PHE A 115 -23.14 3.11 -14.31
N VAL A 116 -23.34 1.80 -14.19
CA VAL A 116 -24.65 1.17 -14.35
C VAL A 116 -24.80 0.10 -13.28
N ILE A 117 -25.97 0.06 -12.65
CA ILE A 117 -26.34 -0.98 -11.69
C ILE A 117 -27.54 -1.70 -12.28
N ASN A 118 -27.33 -2.92 -12.78
CA ASN A 118 -28.41 -3.76 -13.29
C ASN A 118 -28.06 -5.26 -13.17
N SER A 119 -29.08 -6.11 -13.35
CA SER A 119 -28.96 -7.57 -13.28
C SER A 119 -28.13 -8.16 -14.44
N ARG A 120 -28.02 -7.46 -15.57
CA ARG A 120 -27.22 -7.92 -16.72
C ARG A 120 -25.73 -7.96 -16.40
N VAL A 121 -25.21 -6.96 -15.68
CA VAL A 121 -23.82 -6.97 -15.20
C VAL A 121 -23.57 -8.19 -14.32
N GLN A 122 -24.49 -8.51 -13.42
CA GLN A 122 -24.39 -9.71 -12.57
C GLN A 122 -24.37 -11.00 -13.41
N GLN A 123 -25.19 -11.10 -14.46
CA GLN A 123 -25.19 -12.28 -15.34
C GLN A 123 -23.86 -12.45 -16.08
N ILE A 124 -23.27 -11.35 -16.57
CA ILE A 124 -21.95 -11.37 -17.22
C ILE A 124 -20.88 -11.82 -16.21
N LEU A 125 -20.87 -11.25 -15.00
CA LEU A 125 -19.90 -11.62 -13.97
C LEU A 125 -20.05 -13.07 -13.49
N LYS A 126 -21.27 -13.65 -13.54
CA LYS A 126 -21.46 -15.08 -13.24
C LYS A 126 -20.69 -15.99 -14.21
N GLN A 127 -20.49 -15.58 -15.45
CA GLN A 127 -19.71 -16.36 -16.41
C GLN A 127 -18.23 -16.47 -16.00
N LEU A 128 -17.71 -15.49 -15.25
CA LEU A 128 -16.34 -15.55 -14.71
C LEU A 128 -16.16 -16.64 -13.64
N GLN A 129 -17.24 -17.17 -13.06
CA GLN A 129 -17.14 -18.28 -12.11
C GLN A 129 -16.66 -19.57 -12.78
N THR A 130 -16.97 -19.76 -14.07
CA THR A 130 -16.63 -20.96 -14.84
C THR A 130 -15.39 -20.81 -15.70
N VAL A 131 -14.78 -19.61 -15.74
CA VAL A 131 -13.54 -19.39 -16.49
C VAL A 131 -12.39 -20.12 -15.80
N GLU A 132 -11.60 -20.84 -16.60
CA GLU A 132 -10.34 -21.42 -16.15
C GLU A 132 -9.35 -20.30 -15.86
N LEU A 133 -8.90 -20.22 -14.62
CA LEU A 133 -7.87 -19.27 -14.17
C LEU A 133 -6.53 -20.01 -14.02
N PRO A 134 -5.39 -19.30 -14.14
CA PRO A 134 -4.09 -19.88 -13.84
C PRO A 134 -4.06 -20.50 -12.44
N ALA A 135 -3.29 -21.58 -12.27
CA ALA A 135 -3.10 -22.19 -10.97
C ALA A 135 -2.54 -21.18 -9.95
N VAL A 136 -2.96 -21.32 -8.69
CA VAL A 136 -2.46 -20.48 -7.60
C VAL A 136 -0.97 -20.74 -7.42
N VAL A 137 -0.18 -19.68 -7.50
CA VAL A 137 1.23 -19.71 -7.18
C VAL A 137 1.37 -19.65 -5.67
N HIS A 138 1.76 -20.77 -5.07
CA HIS A 138 2.09 -20.83 -3.65
C HIS A 138 3.49 -20.26 -3.43
N LEU A 139 3.56 -19.04 -2.93
CA LEU A 139 4.81 -18.50 -2.43
C LEU A 139 5.23 -19.28 -1.19
N PRO A 140 6.50 -19.69 -1.06
CA PRO A 140 6.96 -20.34 0.15
C PRO A 140 6.67 -19.42 1.34
N PRO A 141 6.16 -19.95 2.47
CA PRO A 141 5.85 -19.13 3.62
C PRO A 141 7.08 -18.32 3.99
N GLN A 142 6.94 -16.99 4.01
CA GLN A 142 8.02 -16.11 4.47
C GLN A 142 8.36 -16.52 5.89
N GLN A 143 9.55 -17.11 6.08
CA GLN A 143 10.05 -17.38 7.42
C GLN A 143 10.08 -16.06 8.16
N LYS A 144 9.45 -16.01 9.33
CA LYS A 144 9.62 -14.90 10.27
C LYS A 144 11.10 -14.88 10.67
N GLN A 145 11.90 -14.11 9.95
CA GLN A 145 13.30 -13.96 10.27
C GLN A 145 13.43 -12.93 11.39
N ASN A 146 14.16 -13.29 12.43
CA ASN A 146 14.65 -12.32 13.40
C ASN A 146 15.69 -11.45 12.68
N LEU A 147 15.32 -10.19 12.47
CA LEU A 147 16.23 -9.17 11.94
C LEU A 147 16.96 -8.51 13.11
N ASP A 148 18.22 -8.14 12.90
CA ASP A 148 19.07 -7.52 13.92
C ASP A 148 18.77 -6.02 14.10
N TRP A 149 17.59 -5.57 13.67
CA TRP A 149 17.11 -4.20 13.82
C TRP A 149 15.60 -4.16 14.06
N LYS A 150 15.17 -3.08 14.70
CA LYS A 150 13.77 -2.75 14.93
C LYS A 150 13.52 -1.27 14.63
N VAL A 151 12.27 -0.97 14.32
CA VAL A 151 11.77 0.40 14.22
C VAL A 151 11.26 0.77 15.61
N ASP A 152 11.88 1.75 16.28
CA ASP A 152 11.53 2.10 17.66
C ASP A 152 10.33 3.05 17.73
N TRP A 153 10.03 3.76 16.63
CA TRP A 153 8.87 4.66 16.55
C TRP A 153 8.01 4.39 15.32
N LEU A 154 6.70 4.28 15.54
CA LEU A 154 5.68 4.14 14.50
C LEU A 154 4.51 5.08 14.76
N PRO A 155 3.82 5.58 13.71
CA PRO A 155 2.54 6.25 13.89
C PRO A 155 1.52 5.28 14.49
N GLN A 156 0.59 5.81 15.30
CA GLN A 156 -0.34 4.98 16.06
C GLN A 156 -1.22 4.13 15.14
N GLY A 157 -1.26 2.82 15.34
CA GLY A 157 -2.08 1.89 14.57
C GLY A 157 -1.34 1.16 13.45
N PHE A 158 -0.09 1.53 13.15
CA PHE A 158 0.75 0.69 12.29
C PHE A 158 1.23 -0.56 13.04
N GLU A 159 1.10 -1.70 12.39
CA GLU A 159 1.58 -2.99 12.87
C GLU A 159 2.57 -3.61 11.88
N ALA A 160 3.55 -4.35 12.39
CA ALA A 160 4.51 -5.09 11.57
C ALA A 160 3.88 -6.40 11.06
N MET A 161 3.93 -6.64 9.75
CA MET A 161 3.31 -7.83 9.15
C MET A 161 4.29 -9.02 9.04
N SER A 162 5.42 -8.85 8.37
CA SER A 162 6.50 -9.85 8.31
C SER A 162 7.81 -9.20 7.89
N GLY A 163 8.93 -9.80 8.28
CA GLY A 163 10.28 -9.44 7.81
C GLY A 163 10.79 -10.45 6.79
N SER A 164 11.63 -10.01 5.86
CA SER A 164 12.26 -10.86 4.85
C SER A 164 13.70 -10.44 4.57
N ARG A 165 14.51 -11.38 4.10
CA ARG A 165 15.82 -11.11 3.49
C ARG A 165 15.75 -11.50 2.02
N HIS A 166 16.13 -10.61 1.13
CA HIS A 166 16.15 -10.87 -0.31
C HIS A 166 17.23 -10.04 -0.99
N ARG A 167 17.48 -10.31 -2.27
CA ARG A 167 18.37 -9.51 -3.11
C ARG A 167 17.54 -8.60 -4.00
N LEU A 168 17.98 -7.35 -4.17
CA LEU A 168 17.37 -6.45 -5.14
C LEU A 168 17.63 -6.94 -6.56
N MET A 169 16.59 -7.00 -7.40
CA MET A 169 16.68 -7.62 -8.74
C MET A 169 17.70 -6.96 -9.69
N LEU A 170 17.93 -5.64 -9.54
CA LEU A 170 18.83 -4.89 -10.43
C LEU A 170 20.29 -4.88 -9.97
N THR A 171 20.52 -4.91 -8.66
CA THR A 171 21.86 -4.73 -8.07
C THR A 171 22.37 -5.99 -7.37
N GLU A 172 21.54 -7.02 -7.24
CA GLU A 172 21.78 -8.23 -6.44
C GLU A 172 22.16 -7.92 -4.98
N ARG A 173 21.91 -6.69 -4.52
CA ARG A 173 22.30 -6.21 -3.20
C ARG A 173 21.43 -6.89 -2.14
N PRO A 174 22.03 -7.53 -1.12
CA PRO A 174 21.28 -8.13 -0.02
C PRO A 174 20.63 -7.02 0.80
N VAL A 175 19.32 -7.14 0.99
CA VAL A 175 18.50 -6.24 1.80
C VAL A 175 17.68 -7.04 2.79
N GLU A 176 17.56 -6.51 3.99
CA GLU A 176 16.56 -6.93 4.96
C GLU A 176 15.37 -5.97 4.86
N SER A 177 14.14 -6.47 4.90
CA SER A 177 12.96 -5.62 4.83
C SER A 177 11.92 -6.02 5.86
N LYS A 178 11.12 -5.03 6.31
CA LYS A 178 9.95 -5.24 7.16
C LYS A 178 8.81 -4.35 6.69
N MET A 179 7.64 -4.93 6.48
CA MET A 179 6.44 -4.21 6.05
C MET A 179 5.57 -3.84 7.25
N PHE A 180 5.01 -2.64 7.21
CA PHE A 180 4.10 -2.09 8.21
C PHE A 180 2.81 -1.62 7.53
N SER A 181 1.67 -1.80 8.21
CA SER A 181 0.39 -1.27 7.74
C SER A 181 -0.50 -0.88 8.90
N ASP A 182 -1.33 0.14 8.72
CA ASP A 182 -2.40 0.54 9.65
C ASP A 182 -3.80 0.14 9.16
N GLY A 183 -3.86 -0.78 8.19
CA GLY A 183 -5.10 -1.21 7.54
C GLY A 183 -5.48 -0.39 6.30
N LEU A 184 -5.08 0.89 6.23
CA LEU A 184 -5.35 1.78 5.09
C LEU A 184 -4.08 2.06 4.27
N PHE A 185 -3.03 2.55 4.93
CA PHE A 185 -1.73 2.82 4.33
C PHE A 185 -0.73 1.74 4.73
N SER A 186 0.34 1.66 3.96
CA SER A 186 1.45 0.75 4.23
C SER A 186 2.77 1.34 3.78
N PHE A 187 3.84 0.91 4.44
CA PHE A 187 5.21 1.20 4.04
C PHE A 187 6.11 0.03 4.40
N SER A 188 7.25 -0.04 3.74
CA SER A 188 8.31 -1.00 4.01
C SER A 188 9.58 -0.25 4.41
N VAL A 189 10.27 -0.78 5.42
CA VAL A 189 11.61 -0.34 5.81
C VAL A 189 12.59 -1.37 5.28
N TYR A 190 13.61 -0.91 4.55
CA TYR A 190 14.70 -1.70 4.01
C TYR A 190 16.00 -1.30 4.70
N VAL A 191 16.84 -2.29 4.99
CA VAL A 191 18.15 -2.12 5.62
C VAL A 191 19.18 -2.88 4.81
N SER A 192 20.26 -2.20 4.45
CA SER A 192 21.43 -2.77 3.77
C SER A 192 22.72 -2.18 4.33
N SER A 193 23.85 -2.84 4.08
CA SER A 193 25.17 -2.24 4.38
C SER A 193 25.52 -1.19 3.33
N ILE A 194 26.18 -0.11 3.74
CA ILE A 194 26.66 0.93 2.82
C ILE A 194 27.64 0.32 1.79
N ASP A 195 27.49 0.73 0.55
CA ASP A 195 28.29 0.34 -0.60
C ASP A 195 28.37 1.48 -1.63
N ASN A 196 28.95 1.20 -2.81
CA ASN A 196 29.10 2.20 -3.88
C ASN A 196 27.76 2.66 -4.50
N TYR A 197 26.65 1.97 -4.22
CA TYR A 197 25.31 2.34 -4.67
C TYR A 197 24.52 3.14 -3.64
N THR A 198 25.08 3.36 -2.45
CA THR A 198 24.40 4.02 -1.35
C THR A 198 24.23 5.51 -1.61
N VAL A 199 23.00 6.00 -1.44
CA VAL A 199 22.70 7.44 -1.45
C VAL A 199 22.62 7.93 0.00
N ARG A 200 23.51 8.86 0.38
CA ARG A 200 23.64 9.32 1.79
C ARG A 200 22.34 9.87 2.36
N GLU A 201 21.62 10.62 1.54
CA GLU A 201 20.31 11.15 1.87
C GLU A 201 19.54 11.32 0.56
N GLN A 202 18.35 10.74 0.51
CA GLN A 202 17.48 10.84 -0.67
C GLN A 202 16.04 11.00 -0.23
N LEU A 203 15.33 11.89 -0.91
CA LEU A 203 13.88 11.98 -0.85
C LEU A 203 13.35 11.96 -2.28
N VAL A 204 12.49 10.98 -2.58
CA VAL A 204 11.74 10.90 -3.83
C VAL A 204 10.27 10.79 -3.50
N ARG A 205 9.44 11.55 -4.21
CA ARG A 205 7.98 11.48 -4.12
C ARG A 205 7.40 11.28 -5.51
N GLN A 206 6.57 10.26 -5.67
CA GLN A 206 5.84 9.99 -6.90
C GLN A 206 4.36 9.71 -6.55
N GLY A 207 3.51 10.72 -6.75
CA GLY A 207 2.12 10.69 -6.30
C GLY A 207 2.05 10.46 -4.79
N ARG A 208 1.37 9.39 -4.37
CA ARG A 208 1.31 8.97 -2.96
C ARG A 208 2.56 8.27 -2.44
N ARG A 209 3.40 7.73 -3.32
CA ARG A 209 4.54 6.91 -2.92
C ARG A 209 5.71 7.80 -2.55
N THR A 210 6.19 7.65 -1.32
CA THR A 210 7.39 8.30 -0.81
C THR A 210 8.50 7.27 -0.68
N LEU A 211 9.72 7.67 -1.05
CA LEU A 211 10.96 6.97 -0.76
C LEU A 211 11.87 7.93 0.02
N THR A 212 12.39 7.48 1.16
CA THR A 212 13.37 8.22 1.95
C THR A 212 14.52 7.30 2.33
N SER A 213 15.75 7.65 1.92
CA SER A 213 16.97 6.93 2.33
C SER A 213 17.80 7.79 3.28
N VAL A 214 18.33 7.16 4.34
CA VAL A 214 19.21 7.78 5.32
C VAL A 214 20.37 6.84 5.62
N ALA A 215 21.60 7.35 5.60
CA ALA A 215 22.77 6.61 6.05
C ALA A 215 22.93 6.69 7.58
N MET A 216 23.11 5.54 8.24
CA MET A 216 23.27 5.38 9.69
C MET A 216 24.47 4.49 10.00
N GLY A 217 25.59 5.11 10.34
CA GLY A 217 26.84 4.39 10.57
C GLY A 217 27.29 3.66 9.30
N ASN A 218 27.32 2.32 9.33
CA ASN A 218 27.64 1.48 8.17
C ASN A 218 26.41 0.87 7.47
N LYS A 219 25.20 1.36 7.80
CA LYS A 219 23.94 0.91 7.21
C LYS A 219 23.26 2.02 6.41
N GLU A 220 22.50 1.62 5.40
CA GLU A 220 21.52 2.45 4.71
C GLU A 220 20.12 1.98 5.12
N VAL A 221 19.28 2.93 5.53
CA VAL A 221 17.87 2.71 5.87
C VAL A 221 17.01 3.39 4.83
N THR A 222 16.18 2.62 4.12
CA THR A 222 15.27 3.14 3.10
C THR A 222 13.82 2.86 3.51
N VAL A 223 13.00 3.90 3.60
CA VAL A 223 11.56 3.79 3.86
C VAL A 223 10.81 4.05 2.57
N VAL A 224 9.97 3.10 2.14
CA VAL A 224 9.17 3.19 0.91
C VAL A 224 7.71 2.93 1.22
N GLY A 225 6.81 3.87 0.95
CA GLY A 225 5.38 3.64 1.17
C GLY A 225 4.48 4.84 0.97
N ASP A 226 3.21 4.64 1.28
CA ASP A 226 2.15 5.62 1.07
C ASP A 226 1.98 6.49 2.32
N ILE A 227 3.06 7.17 2.72
CA ILE A 227 3.12 8.05 3.90
C ILE A 227 3.83 9.37 3.58
N PRO A 228 3.55 10.46 4.30
CA PRO A 228 4.22 11.74 4.09
C PRO A 228 5.76 11.66 4.26
N PRO A 229 6.54 12.47 3.52
CA PRO A 229 8.00 12.55 3.66
C PRO A 229 8.51 12.72 5.10
N SER A 230 7.87 13.59 5.88
CA SER A 230 8.24 13.80 7.28
C SER A 230 8.03 12.56 8.15
N THR A 231 6.96 11.81 7.92
CA THR A 231 6.68 10.54 8.61
C THR A 231 7.70 9.47 8.19
N ALA A 232 7.97 9.33 6.89
CA ALA A 232 8.95 8.38 6.37
C ALA A 232 10.35 8.64 6.96
N ARG A 233 10.76 9.92 7.01
CA ARG A 233 12.03 10.32 7.62
C ARG A 233 12.10 9.97 9.11
N ARG A 234 11.06 10.30 9.89
CA ARG A 234 11.01 9.98 11.32
C ARG A 234 11.04 8.47 11.59
N VAL A 235 10.37 7.67 10.76
CA VAL A 235 10.46 6.20 10.82
C VAL A 235 11.90 5.75 10.58
N ALA A 236 12.54 6.24 9.50
CA ALA A 236 13.92 5.91 9.18
C ALA A 236 14.85 6.22 10.36
N ASP A 237 14.75 7.45 10.89
CA ASP A 237 15.55 7.96 12.01
C ASP A 237 15.35 7.19 13.33
N SER A 238 14.26 6.43 13.45
CA SER A 238 13.96 5.60 14.63
C SER A 238 14.45 4.16 14.53
N VAL A 239 15.09 3.78 13.42
CA VAL A 239 15.64 2.43 13.28
C VAL A 239 16.84 2.27 14.22
N VAL A 240 16.77 1.24 15.07
CA VAL A 240 17.85 0.88 15.97
C VAL A 240 18.37 -0.50 15.63
N PHE A 241 19.68 -0.64 15.66
CA PHE A 241 20.39 -1.88 15.40
C PHE A 241 20.75 -2.52 16.75
N ASN A 242 20.44 -3.80 16.89
CA ASN A 242 20.88 -4.56 18.06
C ASN A 242 22.40 -4.68 17.96
N ALA A 243 23.11 -4.30 19.02
CA ALA A 243 24.55 -4.52 19.09
C ALA A 243 24.81 -6.04 19.03
N THR A 244 25.38 -6.52 17.92
CA THR A 244 25.93 -7.86 17.89
C THR A 244 27.10 -7.87 18.87
N SER A 245 26.98 -8.60 19.97
CA SER A 245 28.10 -8.91 20.86
C SER A 245 29.22 -9.48 19.99
N ALA A 246 30.29 -8.71 19.80
CA ALA A 246 31.52 -9.20 19.24
C ALA A 246 31.96 -10.40 20.09
N GLN A 247 31.86 -11.60 19.55
CA GLN A 247 32.57 -12.73 20.10
C GLN A 247 34.05 -12.47 19.85
N ASP A 248 34.70 -11.95 20.89
CA ASP A 248 36.13 -12.07 21.10
C ASP A 248 36.47 -13.57 21.09
N THR A 249 36.97 -14.07 19.96
CA THR A 249 37.78 -15.28 19.93
C THR A 249 39.22 -14.86 19.72
N THR A 250 39.82 -14.39 20.82
CA THR A 250 41.24 -14.54 21.05
C THR A 250 41.50 -16.00 21.40
N LYS A 251 42.14 -16.75 20.50
CA LYS A 251 43.15 -17.76 20.85
C LYS A 251 43.93 -18.20 19.63
#